data_AF-A0A920GDB5-F1
#
_entry.id   AF-A0A920GDB5-F1
#
_cell.length_a   1.000
_cell.length_b   1.000
_cell.length_c   1.000
_cell.angle_alpha   90.00
_cell.angle_beta   90.00
_cell.angle_gamma   90.00
#
_symmetry.space_group_name_H-M   'P 1'
#
loop_
_entity.id
_entity.type
_entity.pdbx_description
1 polymer ?
#
loop_
_entity_poly.entity_id
_entity_poly.type
_entity_poly.pdbx_seq_one_letter_code
_entity_poly.pdbx_strand_id
1 'polypeptide(L)'
;MISDDAEQVYRLSVTPSDAPKIASSLLKAYDLELGFDWMGGLIWIGGKGAGLGQKVRQTIKDFNGHATLMRGLKGIVEMWGVSAASCAACSTGATYKECV
;
A
#
# COMPACT_ATOMS: atom_id res chain seq x y z
N MET A 1 -6.58 -3.90 -12.92
CA MET A 1 -5.46 -2.93 -12.84
C MET A 1 -5.97 -1.80 -11.98
N ILE A 2 -5.26 -1.40 -10.93
CA ILE A 2 -5.76 -0.42 -9.96
C ILE A 2 -5.93 0.95 -10.65
N SER A 3 -7.11 1.52 -10.53
CA SER A 3 -7.55 2.78 -11.11
C SER A 3 -6.89 3.98 -10.42
N ASP A 4 -6.77 5.07 -11.16
CA ASP A 4 -6.05 6.26 -10.70
C ASP A 4 -6.84 7.06 -9.65
N ASP A 5 -8.15 6.83 -9.53
CA ASP A 5 -9.01 7.45 -8.53
C ASP A 5 -8.86 6.82 -7.13
N ALA A 6 -8.05 5.78 -6.97
CA ALA A 6 -7.72 5.21 -5.67
C ALA A 6 -6.92 6.22 -4.82
N GLU A 7 -7.50 6.65 -3.70
CA GLU A 7 -6.86 7.58 -2.75
C GLU A 7 -5.59 7.01 -2.13
N GLN A 8 -5.53 5.68 -2.03
CA GLN A 8 -4.41 4.96 -1.46
C GLN A 8 -4.26 3.58 -2.11
N VAL A 9 -3.01 3.21 -2.35
CA VAL A 9 -2.61 1.95 -2.97
C VAL A 9 -1.60 1.28 -2.05
N TYR A 10 -1.82 0.01 -1.75
CA TYR A 10 -0.90 -0.80 -0.97
C TYR A 10 -0.45 -2.04 -1.75
N ARG A 11 0.78 -2.48 -1.45
CA ARG A 11 1.28 -3.79 -1.84
C ARG A 11 1.44 -4.64 -0.59
N LEU A 12 0.85 -5.83 -0.60
CA LEU A 12 0.90 -6.80 0.47
C LEU A 12 1.77 -7.96 0.04
N SER A 13 2.78 -8.31 0.83
CA SER A 13 3.57 -9.53 0.69
C SER A 13 3.07 -10.55 1.70
N VAL A 14 2.52 -11.67 1.22
CA VAL A 14 1.83 -12.67 2.04
C VAL A 14 2.15 -14.08 1.54
N THR A 15 1.87 -15.10 2.34
CA THR A 15 1.87 -16.48 1.87
C THR A 15 0.79 -16.66 0.79
N PRO A 16 1.09 -17.23 -0.39
CA PRO A 16 0.12 -17.40 -1.47
C PRO A 16 -1.19 -18.07 -1.05
N SER A 17 -1.10 -19.07 -0.17
CA SER A 17 -2.25 -19.82 0.35
C SER A 17 -3.20 -18.97 1.21
N ASP A 18 -2.73 -17.86 1.77
CA ASP A 18 -3.54 -16.96 2.61
C ASP A 18 -4.09 -15.76 1.85
N ALA A 19 -3.59 -15.52 0.64
CA ALA A 19 -4.00 -14.38 -0.16
C ALA A 19 -5.52 -14.30 -0.43
N PRO A 20 -6.23 -15.40 -0.76
CA PRO A 20 -7.69 -15.36 -0.93
C PRO A 20 -8.44 -15.01 0.36
N LYS A 21 -7.94 -15.47 1.51
CA LYS A 21 -8.57 -15.18 2.83
C LYS A 21 -8.43 -13.71 3.18
N ILE A 22 -7.22 -13.16 2.98
CA ILE A 22 -6.92 -11.74 3.22
C ILE A 22 -7.77 -10.87 2.29
N ALA A 23 -7.79 -11.19 0.98
CA ALA A 23 -8.59 -10.48 0.00
C ALA A 23 -10.08 -10.46 0.34
N SER A 24 -10.66 -11.63 0.70
CA SER A 24 -12.07 -11.72 1.09
C SER A 24 -12.38 -10.92 2.35
N SER A 25 -11.48 -10.90 3.34
CA SER A 25 -11.65 -10.11 4.57
C SER A 25 -11.69 -8.60 4.27
N LEU A 26 -10.84 -8.13 3.35
CA LEU A 26 -10.77 -6.72 2.97
C LEU A 26 -11.97 -6.29 2.12
N LEU A 27 -12.37 -7.10 1.12
CA LEU A 27 -13.53 -6.83 0.27
C LEU A 27 -14.87 -6.79 1.03
N LYS A 28 -14.97 -7.48 2.18
CA LYS A 28 -16.15 -7.39 3.05
C LYS A 28 -16.25 -6.07 3.81
N ALA A 29 -15.13 -5.38 4.00
CA ALA A 29 -15.06 -4.17 4.82
C ALA A 29 -15.01 -2.88 3.98
N TYR A 30 -14.43 -2.94 2.78
CA TYR A 30 -14.23 -1.80 1.90
C TYR A 30 -14.50 -2.20 0.45
N ASP A 31 -14.98 -1.24 -0.34
CA ASP A 31 -14.98 -1.35 -1.79
C ASP A 31 -13.56 -1.12 -2.32
N LEU A 32 -12.97 -2.18 -2.89
CA LEU A 32 -11.55 -2.24 -3.21
C LEU A 32 -11.31 -2.86 -4.58
N GLU A 33 -10.28 -2.37 -5.24
CA GLU A 33 -9.72 -3.00 -6.41
C GLU A 33 -8.53 -3.86 -6.01
N LEU A 34 -8.54 -5.12 -6.44
CA LEU A 34 -7.49 -6.08 -6.12
C LEU A 34 -6.74 -6.52 -7.38
N GLY A 35 -5.43 -6.68 -7.25
CA GLY A 35 -4.58 -7.37 -8.21
C GLY A 35 -3.74 -8.43 -7.49
N PHE A 36 -3.70 -9.64 -8.02
CA PHE A 36 -2.82 -10.68 -7.51
C PHE A 36 -1.63 -10.82 -8.44
N ASP A 37 -0.44 -10.91 -7.86
CA ASP A 37 0.80 -11.11 -8.59
C ASP A 37 1.61 -12.24 -7.94
N TRP A 38 2.51 -12.85 -8.71
CA TRP A 38 3.40 -13.93 -8.27
C TRP A 38 2.64 -15.08 -7.58
N MET A 39 1.65 -15.64 -8.28
CA MET A 39 0.77 -16.72 -7.79
C MET A 39 0.02 -16.37 -6.48
N GLY A 40 -0.13 -15.09 -6.15
CA GLY A 40 -0.78 -14.63 -4.92
C GLY A 40 0.19 -14.36 -3.76
N GLY A 41 1.51 -14.49 -3.97
CA GLY A 41 2.51 -14.03 -2.99
C GLY A 41 2.52 -12.51 -2.82
N LEU A 42 1.98 -11.79 -3.80
CA LEU A 42 1.77 -10.35 -3.75
C LEU A 42 0.30 -10.02 -4.03
N ILE A 43 -0.25 -9.12 -3.21
CA ILE A 43 -1.58 -8.54 -3.41
C ILE A 43 -1.42 -7.03 -3.54
N TRP A 44 -1.89 -6.48 -4.64
CA TRP A 44 -2.05 -5.06 -4.85
C TRP A 44 -3.48 -4.68 -4.50
N ILE A 45 -3.65 -3.66 -3.66
CA ILE A 45 -4.95 -3.15 -3.25
C ILE A 45 -5.05 -1.66 -3.52
N GLY A 46 -6.15 -1.23 -4.13
CA GLY A 46 -6.49 0.17 -4.34
C GLY A 46 -7.86 0.46 -3.73
N GLY A 47 -7.99 1.59 -3.04
CA GLY A 47 -9.26 1.93 -2.41
C GLY A 47 -9.31 3.34 -1.85
N LYS A 48 -10.47 3.67 -1.29
CA LYS A 48 -10.78 4.99 -0.71
C LYS A 48 -11.09 4.86 0.79
N GLY A 49 -10.89 5.96 1.53
CA GLY A 49 -11.31 6.09 2.92
C GLY A 49 -10.19 5.97 3.95
N ALA A 50 -10.12 6.94 4.88
CA ALA A 50 -9.03 7.09 5.84
C ALA A 50 -8.75 5.87 6.74
N GLY A 51 -9.73 4.98 6.96
CA GLY A 51 -9.59 3.78 7.79
C GLY A 51 -8.96 2.56 7.09
N LEU A 52 -8.85 2.58 5.75
CA LEU A 52 -8.38 1.42 4.98
C LEU A 52 -6.98 0.98 5.40
N GLY A 53 -6.05 1.93 5.54
CA GLY A 53 -4.67 1.63 5.96
C GLY A 53 -4.58 0.93 7.32
N GLN A 54 -5.42 1.31 8.29
CA GLN A 54 -5.49 0.66 9.59
C GLN A 54 -6.04 -0.77 9.47
N LYS A 55 -7.11 -0.94 8.68
CA LYS A 55 -7.71 -2.27 8.44
C LYS A 55 -6.71 -3.22 7.79
N VAL A 56 -5.97 -2.75 6.79
CA VAL A 56 -4.92 -3.52 6.09
C VAL A 56 -3.86 -4.00 7.07
N ARG A 57 -3.36 -3.10 7.93
CA ARG A 57 -2.37 -3.46 8.96
C ARG A 57 -2.91 -4.46 9.97
N GLN A 58 -4.17 -4.31 10.40
CA GLN A 58 -4.81 -5.26 11.32
C GLN A 58 -4.94 -6.63 10.68
N THR A 59 -5.45 -6.71 9.46
CA THR A 59 -5.62 -7.99 8.76
C THR A 59 -4.29 -8.70 8.57
N ILE A 60 -3.22 -8.00 8.17
CA ILE A 60 -1.93 -8.64 7.88
C ILE A 60 -1.20 -9.14 9.12
N LYS A 61 -1.41 -8.50 10.28
CA LYS A 61 -0.82 -8.97 11.55
C LYS A 61 -1.19 -10.43 11.86
N ASP A 62 -2.38 -10.87 11.43
CA ASP A 62 -2.86 -12.24 11.65
C ASP A 62 -2.20 -13.27 10.70
N PHE A 63 -1.59 -12.83 9.59
CA PHE A 63 -1.07 -13.70 8.52
C PHE A 63 0.45 -13.62 8.33
N ASN A 64 1.19 -13.02 9.27
CA ASN A 64 2.65 -12.85 9.23
C ASN A 64 3.16 -12.26 7.90
N GLY A 65 2.41 -11.32 7.31
CA GLY A 65 2.77 -10.64 6.07
C GLY A 65 3.30 -9.23 6.29
N HIS A 66 3.59 -8.53 5.19
CA HIS A 66 3.99 -7.12 5.19
C HIS A 66 3.10 -6.29 4.29
N ALA A 67 2.69 -5.10 4.75
CA ALA A 67 2.08 -4.07 3.90
C ALA A 67 3.03 -2.91 3.66
N THR A 68 3.08 -2.46 2.42
CA THR A 68 3.78 -1.25 2.01
C THR A 68 2.78 -0.30 1.37
N LEU A 69 2.73 0.95 1.83
CA LEU A 69 1.99 2.03 1.16
C LEU A 69 2.78 2.43 -0.08
N MET A 70 2.15 2.28 -1.25
CA MET A 70 2.74 2.63 -2.54
C MET A 70 2.33 4.01 -3.00
N ARG A 71 1.07 4.39 -2.72
CA ARG A 71 0.49 5.69 -3.04
C ARG A 71 -0.50 6.06 -1.95
N GLY A 72 -0.55 7.32 -1.55
CA GLY A 72 -1.56 7.82 -0.62
C GLY A 72 -1.73 9.34 -0.75
N LEU A 73 -2.91 9.86 -0.45
CA LEU A 73 -3.11 11.30 -0.26
C LEU A 73 -2.32 11.81 0.95
N LYS A 74 -1.99 13.11 0.97
CA LYS A 74 -1.11 13.74 1.97
C LYS A 74 -1.44 13.36 3.43
N GLY A 75 -2.71 13.39 3.82
CA GLY A 75 -3.13 13.02 5.18
C GLY A 75 -3.00 11.52 5.53
N ILE A 76 -3.06 10.65 4.52
CA ILE A 76 -2.88 9.19 4.69
C ILE A 76 -1.38 8.87 4.82
N VAL A 77 -0.55 9.55 4.03
CA VAL A 77 0.91 9.39 4.01
C VAL A 77 1.52 9.81 5.35
N GLU A 78 1.08 10.94 5.91
CA GLU A 78 1.48 11.43 7.25
C GLU A 78 1.10 10.41 8.36
N MET A 79 -0.12 9.87 8.32
CA MET A 79 -0.58 8.86 9.27
C MET A 79 0.19 7.53 9.18
N TRP A 80 0.66 7.18 7.99
CA TRP A 80 1.41 5.93 7.77
C TRP A 80 2.86 5.98 8.27
N GLY A 81 3.33 7.15 8.72
CA GLY A 81 4.72 7.37 9.13
C GLY A 81 5.68 7.56 7.97
N VAL A 82 5.16 7.71 6.74
CA VAL A 82 5.96 8.05 5.57
C VAL A 82 6.10 9.58 5.57
N SER A 83 7.08 10.09 6.31
CA SER A 83 7.51 11.47 6.12
C SER A 83 7.92 11.64 4.65
N ALA A 84 7.43 12.68 3.97
CA ALA A 84 7.89 13.08 2.65
C ALA A 84 9.36 13.61 2.67
N ALA A 85 10.19 13.13 3.58
CA ALA A 85 11.63 13.35 3.60
C ALA A 85 12.28 12.14 2.92
N SER A 86 12.67 12.22 1.65
CA SER A 86 13.80 13.04 1.22
C SER A 86 13.68 13.62 -0.21
N CYS A 87 12.50 13.67 -0.83
CA CYS A 87 12.38 14.19 -2.20
C CYS A 87 12.45 15.74 -2.31
N ALA A 88 12.55 16.48 -1.21
CA ALA A 88 12.77 17.93 -1.24
C ALA A 88 14.18 18.33 -1.72
N ALA A 89 15.14 17.39 -1.79
CA ALA A 89 16.48 17.67 -2.31
C ALA A 89 16.58 17.57 -3.85
N CYS A 90 15.58 16.99 -4.53
CA CYS A 90 15.66 16.72 -5.97
C CYS A 90 14.84 17.70 -6.84
N SER A 91 14.10 18.63 -6.22
CA SER A 91 13.36 19.67 -6.98
C SER A 91 14.25 20.77 -7.56
N THR A 92 15.54 20.77 -7.25
CA THR A 92 16.50 21.79 -7.69
C THR A 92 17.66 21.19 -8.48
N GLY A 93 17.36 20.33 -9.47
CA GLY A 93 18.32 19.98 -10.54
C GLY A 93 19.67 19.38 -10.10
N ALA A 94 19.78 18.82 -8.89
CA ALA A 94 21.01 18.17 -8.44
C ALA A 94 21.18 16.83 -9.17
N THR A 95 22.34 16.65 -9.81
CA THR A 95 22.67 15.40 -10.52
C THR A 95 23.16 14.34 -9.54
N TYR A 96 22.89 13.07 -9.87
CA TYR A 96 23.09 11.85 -9.04
C TYR A 96 24.46 11.69 -8.33
N LYS A 97 25.49 12.46 -8.66
CA LYS A 97 26.81 12.37 -8.03
C LYS A 97 26.93 13.06 -6.66
N GLU A 98 25.97 13.90 -6.26
CA GLU A 98 26.08 14.72 -5.04
C GLU A 98 25.44 14.08 -3.79
N CYS A 99 24.95 12.85 -3.87
CA CYS A 99 24.30 12.15 -2.74
C CYS A 99 25.06 10.90 -2.24
N VAL A 100 26.38 10.82 -2.44
CA VAL A 100 27.24 9.76 -1.90
C VAL A 100 28.39 10.36 -1.11
#